data_AF-A0A2N5X040-F1
#
_entry.id   AF-A0A2N5X040-F1
#
_cell.length_a   1.000
_cell.length_b   1.000
_cell.length_c   1.000
_cell.angle_alpha   90.00
_cell.angle_beta   90.00
_cell.angle_gamma   90.00
#
_symmetry.space_group_name_H-M   'P 1'
#
loop_
_entity.id
_entity.type
_entity.pdbx_description
1 polymer ?
#
loop_
_entity_poly.entity_id
_entity_poly.type
_entity_poly.pdbx_seq_one_letter_code
_entity_poly.pdbx_strand_id
1 'polypeptide(L)' 'MQVQANMLDPKILIEARDNPELHPNLLIRVSGYSAYFNDLPPEMQDEVISRSSNRG' A
#
# COMPACT_ATOMS: atom_id res chain seq x y z
N MET A 1 4.80 8.63 21.65
CA MET A 1 4.09 9.26 20.50
C MET A 1 4.04 8.23 19.39
N GLN A 2 2.98 7.44 19.29
CA GLN A 2 2.87 6.42 18.24
C GLN A 2 2.22 7.09 17.03
N VAL A 3 3.05 7.57 16.10
CA VAL A 3 2.57 7.97 14.77
C VAL A 3 2.14 6.68 14.07
N GLN A 4 0.85 6.35 14.17
CA GLN A 4 0.23 5.41 13.26
C GLN A 4 -0.03 6.15 11.96
N ALA A 5 1.03 6.38 11.19
CA ALA A 5 0.90 6.84 9.82
C ALA A 5 0.37 5.67 8.97
N ASN A 6 -0.93 5.41 9.06
CA ASN A 6 -1.66 4.58 8.08
C ASN A 6 -1.74 5.27 6.70
N MET A 7 -0.85 6.22 6.41
CA MET A 7 -0.86 7.05 5.22
C MET A 7 0.35 6.63 4.39
N LEU A 8 0.17 5.55 3.62
CA LEU A 8 1.13 5.15 2.59
C LEU A 8 1.05 6.18 1.46
N ASP A 9 2.16 6.86 1.16
CA ASP A 9 2.19 7.78 0.01
C ASP A 9 1.78 7.00 -1.26
N PRO A 10 0.75 7.45 -2.00
CA PRO A 10 0.34 6.80 -3.24
C PRO A 10 1.48 6.62 -4.23
N LYS A 11 2.52 7.47 -4.19
CA LYS A 11 3.74 7.30 -5.00
C LYS A 11 4.49 6.02 -4.67
N ILE A 12 4.63 5.68 -3.38
CA ILE A 12 5.31 4.44 -2.96
C ILE A 12 4.51 3.22 -3.40
N LEU A 13 3.17 3.29 -3.29
CA LEU A 13 2.30 2.19 -3.72
C LEU A 13 2.36 1.97 -5.24
N ILE A 14 2.42 3.05 -6.03
CA ILE A 14 2.60 2.98 -7.49
C ILE A 14 3.98 2.40 -7.83
N GLU A 15 5.05 2.87 -7.17
CA GLU A 15 6.41 2.36 -7.38
C GLU A 15 6.53 0.88 -7.00
N ALA A 16 5.87 0.45 -5.92
CA ALA A 16 5.83 -0.95 -5.51
C ALA A 16 5.03 -1.83 -6.47
N ARG A 17 3.97 -1.31 -7.09
CA ARG A 17 3.22 -2.02 -8.14
C ARG A 17 4.09 -2.21 -9.39
N ASP A 18 4.74 -1.14 -9.82
CA ASP A 18 5.52 -1.13 -11.08
C ASP A 18 6.88 -1.84 -10.91
N ASN A 19 7.49 -1.77 -9.71
CA ASN A 19 8.78 -2.36 -9.35
C ASN A 19 8.72 -3.04 -7.95
N PRO A 20 8.08 -4.21 -7.83
CA PRO A 20 7.87 -4.88 -6.54
C PRO A 20 9.18 -5.25 -5.81
N GLU A 21 10.27 -5.43 -6.56
CA GLU A 21 11.62 -5.70 -6.05
C GLU A 21 12.24 -4.54 -5.25
N LEU A 22 11.80 -3.31 -5.46
CA LEU A 22 12.23 -2.14 -4.67
C LEU A 22 11.54 -2.12 -3.30
N HIS A 23 10.37 -2.73 -3.21
CA HIS A 23 9.49 -2.73 -2.04
C HIS A 23 9.06 -4.14 -1.62
N PRO A 24 9.98 -5.11 -1.46
CA PRO A 24 9.62 -6.51 -1.26
C PRO A 24 8.91 -6.77 0.08
N ASN A 25 9.11 -5.88 1.06
CA ASN A 25 8.56 -5.99 2.40
C ASN A 25 7.49 -4.91 2.68
N LEU A 26 6.85 -4.37 1.63
CA LEU A 26 5.82 -3.35 1.80
C LEU A 26 4.57 -3.94 2.44
N LEU A 27 4.46 -3.79 3.76
CA LEU A 27 3.33 -4.26 4.53
C LEU A 27 2.23 -3.20 4.56
N ILE A 28 1.04 -3.56 4.14
CA ILE A 28 -0.14 -2.70 4.22
C ILE A 28 -1.11 -3.20 5.28
N ARG A 29 -1.92 -2.28 5.81
CA ARG A 29 -2.97 -2.60 6.78
C ARG A 29 -4.33 -2.52 6.11
N VAL A 30 -4.94 -3.69 5.91
CA VAL A 30 -6.33 -3.84 5.51
C VAL A 30 -7.18 -3.89 6.79
N SER A 31 -8.44 -3.47 6.73
CA SER A 31 -9.34 -3.49 7.89
C SER A 31 -9.49 -4.90 8.45
N GLY A 32 -8.68 -5.23 9.47
CA GLY A 32 -8.71 -6.53 10.16
C GLY A 32 -7.44 -7.37 10.02
N TYR A 33 -6.53 -7.07 9.09
CA TYR A 33 -5.28 -7.82 8.92
C TYR A 33 -4.18 -7.01 8.20
N SER A 34 -2.93 -7.48 8.34
CA SER A 34 -1.79 -6.96 7.58
C SER A 34 -1.41 -7.96 6.49
N ALA A 35 -1.09 -7.45 5.31
CA ALA A 35 -0.64 -8.26 4.17
C ALA A 35 0.46 -7.51 3.42
N TYR A 36 1.32 -8.23 2.71
CA TYR A 36 2.28 -7.59 1.81
C TYR A 36 1.55 -7.08 0.59
N PHE A 37 1.87 -5.85 0.17
CA PHE A 37 1.27 -5.22 -0.99
C PHE A 37 1.48 -6.04 -2.26
N ASN A 38 2.68 -6.59 -2.43
CA ASN A 38 3.07 -7.39 -3.59
C ASN A 38 2.32 -8.74 -3.67
N ASP A 39 1.80 -9.24 -2.54
CA ASP A 39 1.02 -10.48 -2.49
C ASP A 39 -0.46 -10.24 -2.86
N LEU A 40 -0.87 -8.98 -2.99
CA LEU A 40 -2.26 -8.64 -3.34
C LEU A 40 -2.50 -8.79 -4.84
N PRO A 41 -3.72 -9.16 -5.25
CA PRO A 41 -4.14 -9.06 -6.65
C PRO A 41 -4.01 -7.63 -7.19
N PRO A 42 -3.71 -7.44 -8.48
CA PRO A 42 -3.56 -6.10 -9.08
C PRO A 42 -4.78 -5.19 -8.83
N GLU A 43 -5.99 -5.73 -8.90
CA GLU A 43 -7.24 -5.02 -8.60
C GLU A 43 -7.29 -4.46 -7.17
N MET A 44 -6.77 -5.21 -6.19
CA MET A 44 -6.69 -4.76 -4.79
C MET A 44 -5.56 -3.75 -4.60
N GLN A 45 -4.44 -3.91 -5.30
CA GLN A 45 -3.35 -2.93 -5.28
C GLN A 45 -3.83 -1.57 -5.77
N ASP A 46 -4.57 -1.53 -6.89
CA ASP A 46 -5.16 -0.32 -7.44
C ASP A 46 -6.24 0.28 -6.50
N GLU A 47 -7.05 -0.54 -5.83
CA GLU A 47 -8.00 -0.06 -4.81
C GLU A 47 -7.25 0.62 -3.66
N VAL A 48 -6.17 0.01 -3.16
CA VAL A 48 -5.34 0.55 -2.08
C VAL A 48 -4.69 1.89 -2.49
N ILE A 49 -4.15 1.98 -3.71
CA ILE A 49 -3.59 3.21 -4.28
C ILE A 49 -4.66 4.31 -4.38
N SER A 50 -5.84 3.97 -4.91
CA SER A 50 -6.96 4.90 -5.09
C SER A 50 -7.46 5.44 -3.75
N ARG A 51 -7.59 4.57 -2.74
CA ARG A 51 -7.99 4.95 -1.37
C ARG A 51 -6.95 5.84 -0.71
N SER A 52 -5.67 5.62 -0.98
CA SER A 52 -4.61 6.48 -0.43
C SER A 52 -4.57 7.85 -1.10
N SER A 53 -4.83 7.90 -2.41
CA SER A 53 -4.87 9.15 -3.19
C SER A 53 -6.09 10.03 -2.87
N ASN A 54 -7.23 9.42 -2.50
CA ASN A 54 -8.48 10.12 -2.22
C ASN A 54 -8.59 10.70 -0.80
N ARG A 55 -7.60 10.47 0.07
CA ARG A 55 -7.51 11.14 1.38
C ARG A 55 -6.68 12.42 1.25
N GLY A 56 -7.17 13.36 0.46
CA GLY A 56 -6.76 14.77 0.48
C GLY A 56 -7.49 15.54 1.57
#